data_AF-A0A2D5XGK4-F1
#
_entry.id   AF-A0A2D5XGK4-F1
#
_cell.length_a   1.000
_cell.length_b   1.000
_cell.length_c   1.000
_cell.angle_alpha   90.00
_cell.angle_beta   90.00
_cell.angle_gamma   90.00
#
_symmetry.space_group_name_H-M   'P 1'
#
loop_
_entity.id
_entity.type
_entity.pdbx_description
1 polymer ?
#
loop_
_entity_poly.entity_id
_entity_poly.type
_entity_poly.pdbx_seq_one_letter_code
_entity_poly.pdbx_strand_id
1 'polypeptide(L)'
;MNLHHHGTVLAIVCLFLGLSFAGAAYGESGDGYSKPGDFVTLLGREKVQRDLALAAGQAAAAGEISERFRADLRAYYADLKKPKAGPKPGSAEDIMAAANKRISALLSRDQMNRLIQIGWQIRDGEALFDEDLARVLGMTGRQKDRLSKAGEKNQAERRALMDKMKGLRFRAEEARQEYMAPGKAAANKRLLAVLSPAQRVLFAVLKGDPIER
;
A
#
# COMPACT_ATOMS: atom_id res chain seq x y z
N MET A 1 -29.81 5.19 -35.49
CA MET A 1 -29.69 3.72 -35.37
C MET A 1 -28.23 3.40 -35.06
N ASN A 2 -27.93 2.92 -33.84
CA ASN A 2 -26.73 2.15 -33.45
C ASN A 2 -26.74 2.01 -31.91
N LEU A 3 -27.27 0.91 -31.41
CA LEU A 3 -27.53 0.72 -29.97
C LEU A 3 -27.39 -0.76 -29.56
N HIS A 4 -26.31 -1.45 -29.94
CA HIS A 4 -26.06 -2.83 -29.46
C HIS A 4 -24.57 -3.20 -29.39
N HIS A 5 -23.79 -2.69 -28.42
CA HIS A 5 -22.46 -3.26 -28.12
C HIS A 5 -22.05 -3.28 -26.62
N HIS A 6 -22.96 -3.05 -25.68
CA HIS A 6 -22.61 -3.05 -24.24
C HIS A 6 -22.89 -4.35 -23.48
N GLY A 7 -23.40 -5.40 -24.15
CA GLY A 7 -23.84 -6.64 -23.49
C GLY A 7 -22.75 -7.66 -23.16
N THR A 8 -21.56 -7.59 -23.77
CA THR A 8 -20.61 -8.73 -23.79
C THR A 8 -19.38 -8.58 -22.88
N VAL A 9 -19.19 -7.43 -22.22
CA VAL A 9 -18.00 -7.19 -21.38
C VAL A 9 -18.17 -7.70 -19.95
N LEU A 10 -19.40 -7.95 -19.49
CA LEU A 10 -19.66 -8.34 -18.10
C LEU A 10 -19.37 -9.83 -17.80
N ALA A 11 -19.36 -10.71 -18.80
CA ALA A 11 -19.22 -12.16 -18.59
C ALA A 11 -17.76 -12.66 -18.47
N ILE A 12 -16.75 -11.87 -18.87
CA ILE A 12 -15.34 -12.30 -18.88
C ILE A 12 -14.64 -12.04 -17.53
N VAL A 13 -15.19 -11.15 -16.68
CA VAL A 13 -14.59 -10.85 -15.36
C VAL A 13 -14.90 -11.93 -14.31
N CYS A 14 -16.00 -12.68 -14.45
CA CYS A 14 -16.36 -13.73 -13.49
C CYS A 14 -15.52 -15.01 -13.63
N LEU A 15 -14.78 -15.22 -14.74
CA LEU A 15 -14.03 -16.46 -14.93
C LEU A 15 -12.67 -16.50 -14.21
N PHE A 16 -12.19 -15.38 -13.66
CA PHE A 16 -10.94 -15.33 -12.89
C PHE A 16 -11.14 -15.45 -11.37
N LEU A 17 -12.38 -15.47 -10.87
CA LEU A 17 -12.68 -15.69 -9.45
C LEU A 17 -12.61 -17.16 -9.02
N GLY A 18 -12.41 -18.08 -9.98
CA GLY A 18 -12.21 -19.52 -9.75
C GLY A 18 -10.75 -19.96 -9.62
N LEU A 19 -9.78 -19.04 -9.67
CA LEU A 19 -8.42 -19.33 -9.22
C LEU A 19 -8.45 -19.39 -7.69
N SER A 20 -8.88 -20.55 -7.20
CA SER A 20 -8.54 -21.01 -5.87
C SER A 20 -7.05 -20.81 -5.71
N PHE A 21 -6.66 -19.79 -4.94
CA PHE A 21 -5.34 -19.68 -4.35
C PHE A 21 -5.22 -20.87 -3.38
N ALA A 22 -5.10 -22.07 -3.93
CA ALA A 22 -4.85 -23.29 -3.23
C ALA A 22 -3.40 -23.21 -2.77
N GLY A 23 -3.21 -22.82 -1.51
CA GLY A 23 -2.05 -23.20 -0.71
C GLY A 23 -0.67 -22.89 -1.29
N ALA A 24 -0.51 -21.86 -2.13
CA ALA A 24 0.77 -21.18 -2.16
C ALA A 24 0.89 -20.52 -0.79
N ALA A 25 1.55 -21.23 0.14
CA ALA A 25 2.14 -20.63 1.31
C ALA A 25 2.72 -19.29 0.85
N TYR A 26 2.39 -18.21 1.57
CA TYR A 26 3.05 -16.92 1.43
C TYR A 26 4.54 -17.15 1.74
N GLY A 27 5.26 -17.72 0.78
CA GLY A 27 6.67 -18.03 0.85
C GLY A 27 7.40 -16.73 0.60
N GLU A 28 7.94 -16.18 1.68
CA GLU A 28 9.32 -15.70 1.88
C GLU A 28 10.12 -15.16 0.69
N SER A 29 9.50 -14.70 -0.38
CA SER A 29 10.20 -14.36 -1.63
C SER A 29 9.54 -13.16 -2.28
N GLY A 30 9.84 -12.00 -1.73
CA GLY A 30 9.54 -10.72 -2.33
C GLY A 30 9.74 -9.58 -1.34
N ASP A 31 10.89 -8.92 -1.42
CA ASP A 31 11.15 -7.56 -0.90
C ASP A 31 10.27 -6.49 -1.62
N GLY A 32 9.04 -6.86 -1.99
CA GLY A 32 8.15 -6.09 -2.84
C GLY A 32 7.44 -4.99 -2.06
N TYR A 33 8.08 -3.83 -1.94
CA TYR A 33 7.57 -2.45 -2.02
C TYR A 33 6.17 -2.06 -1.46
N SER A 34 5.47 -2.90 -0.70
CA SER A 34 4.64 -2.42 0.39
C SER A 34 5.60 -1.87 1.43
N LYS A 35 5.71 -0.54 1.54
CA LYS A 35 6.62 0.12 2.49
C LYS A 35 6.50 -0.62 3.82
N PRO A 36 7.55 -1.33 4.26
CA PRO A 36 7.39 -2.25 5.35
C PRO A 36 6.95 -1.44 6.59
N GLY A 37 5.80 -1.82 7.17
CA GLY A 37 5.06 -1.03 8.18
C GLY A 37 3.70 -0.46 7.74
N ASP A 38 3.30 -0.59 6.46
CA ASP A 38 2.02 -0.05 5.97
C ASP A 38 0.81 -0.70 6.67
N PHE A 39 0.76 -2.03 6.75
CA PHE A 39 -0.39 -2.75 7.37
C PHE A 39 -0.57 -2.46 8.86
N VAL A 40 0.52 -2.36 9.63
CA VAL A 40 0.46 -1.98 11.05
C VAL A 40 -0.14 -0.58 11.20
N THR A 41 0.29 0.35 10.34
CA THR A 41 -0.21 1.73 10.36
C THR A 41 -1.69 1.81 9.95
N LEU A 42 -2.10 0.98 8.99
CA LEU A 42 -3.50 0.90 8.54
C LEU A 42 -4.41 0.31 9.62
N LEU A 43 -4.01 -0.79 10.25
CA LEU A 43 -4.79 -1.44 11.32
C LEU A 43 -4.95 -0.57 12.56
N GLY A 44 -4.03 0.37 12.81
CA GLY A 44 -4.17 1.35 13.87
C GLY A 44 -5.29 2.39 13.64
N ARG A 45 -5.96 2.39 12.47
CA ARG A 45 -7.03 3.34 12.14
C ARG A 45 -8.39 2.72 12.39
N GLU A 46 -9.21 3.38 13.21
CA GLU A 46 -10.54 2.91 13.57
C GLU A 46 -11.43 2.61 12.34
N LYS A 47 -11.37 3.46 11.30
CA LYS A 47 -12.11 3.22 10.03
C LYS A 47 -11.74 1.89 9.36
N VAL A 48 -10.45 1.55 9.36
CA VAL A 48 -9.97 0.28 8.79
C VAL A 48 -10.42 -0.88 9.67
N GLN A 49 -10.37 -0.74 10.99
CA GLN A 49 -10.84 -1.78 11.91
C GLN A 49 -12.33 -2.09 11.72
N ARG A 50 -13.17 -1.05 11.51
CA ARG A 50 -14.59 -1.20 11.22
C ARG A 50 -14.85 -1.85 9.86
N ASP A 51 -14.15 -1.41 8.81
CA ASP A 51 -14.28 -1.99 7.47
C ASP A 51 -13.87 -3.48 7.44
N LEU A 52 -12.86 -3.85 8.24
CA LEU A 52 -12.45 -5.24 8.44
C LEU A 52 -13.35 -6.04 9.39
N ALA A 53 -14.37 -5.40 9.97
CA ALA A 53 -15.25 -5.96 10.99
C ALA A 53 -14.47 -6.68 12.10
N LEU A 54 -13.40 -6.05 12.61
CA LEU A 54 -12.59 -6.66 13.67
C LEU A 54 -13.43 -6.85 14.94
N ALA A 55 -13.39 -8.05 15.50
CA ALA A 55 -13.93 -8.28 16.83
C ALA A 55 -13.19 -7.42 17.87
N ALA A 56 -13.83 -7.08 18.99
CA ALA A 56 -13.21 -6.23 20.03
C ALA A 56 -11.84 -6.76 20.49
N GLY A 57 -11.70 -8.08 20.66
CA GLY A 57 -10.41 -8.72 20.98
C GLY A 57 -9.36 -8.59 19.87
N GLN A 58 -9.77 -8.68 18.59
CA GLN A 58 -8.86 -8.46 17.47
C GLN A 58 -8.42 -6.99 17.37
N ALA A 59 -9.34 -6.04 17.59
CA ALA A 59 -9.02 -4.61 17.59
C ALA A 59 -8.04 -4.26 18.73
N ALA A 60 -8.23 -4.82 19.93
CA ALA A 60 -7.30 -4.67 21.04
C ALA A 60 -5.91 -5.24 20.70
N ALA A 61 -5.84 -6.46 20.18
CA ALA A 61 -4.57 -7.08 19.76
C ALA A 61 -3.88 -6.31 18.62
N ALA A 62 -4.61 -5.75 17.66
CA ALA A 62 -4.07 -4.88 16.62
C ALA A 62 -3.48 -3.59 17.21
N GLY A 63 -4.11 -3.04 18.26
CA GLY A 63 -3.59 -1.92 19.05
C GLY A 63 -2.25 -2.27 19.72
N GLU A 64 -2.16 -3.42 20.38
CA GLU A 64 -0.92 -3.91 21.01
C GLU A 64 0.20 -4.12 20.00
N ILE A 65 -0.09 -4.74 18.84
CA ILE A 65 0.88 -4.91 17.75
C ILE A 65 1.40 -3.54 17.30
N SER A 66 0.51 -2.56 17.14
CA SER A 66 0.87 -1.20 16.71
C SER A 66 1.76 -0.49 17.73
N GLU A 67 1.41 -0.56 19.02
CA GLU A 67 2.21 0.04 20.09
C GLU A 67 3.59 -0.60 20.21
N ARG A 68 3.65 -1.94 20.14
CA ARG A 68 4.92 -2.67 20.18
C ARG A 68 5.80 -2.33 18.99
N PHE A 69 5.23 -2.32 17.78
CA PHE A 69 5.95 -1.93 16.57
C PHE A 69 6.54 -0.51 16.69
N ARG A 70 5.76 0.46 17.19
CA ARG A 70 6.26 1.83 17.43
C ARG A 70 7.36 1.86 18.48
N ALA A 71 7.24 1.10 19.56
CA ALA A 71 8.25 1.02 20.61
C ALA A 71 9.57 0.42 20.08
N ASP A 72 9.50 -0.69 19.35
CA ASP A 72 10.66 -1.36 18.75
C ASP A 72 11.35 -0.43 17.73
N LEU A 73 10.60 0.25 16.86
CA LEU A 73 11.16 1.25 15.94
C LEU A 73 11.81 2.44 16.66
N ARG A 74 11.17 2.97 17.71
CA ARG A 74 11.77 4.05 18.51
C ARG A 74 13.09 3.61 19.14
N ALA A 75 13.14 2.40 19.69
CA ALA A 75 14.36 1.85 20.26
C ALA A 75 15.46 1.69 19.19
N TYR A 76 15.12 1.12 18.03
CA TYR A 76 16.03 0.97 16.90
C TYR A 76 16.62 2.32 16.44
N TYR A 77 15.79 3.35 16.25
CA TYR A 77 16.25 4.68 15.84
C TYR A 77 16.99 5.44 16.93
N ALA A 78 16.66 5.25 18.20
CA ALA A 78 17.42 5.82 19.32
C ALA A 78 18.84 5.25 19.36
N ASP A 79 19.00 3.97 19.05
CA ASP A 79 20.29 3.30 19.02
C ASP A 79 21.15 3.70 17.82
N LEU A 80 20.53 3.95 16.65
CA LEU A 80 21.21 4.51 15.47
C LEU A 80 21.90 5.86 15.72
N LYS A 81 21.41 6.65 16.68
CA LYS A 81 22.00 7.96 17.02
C LYS A 81 23.23 7.85 17.91
N LYS A 82 23.54 6.67 18.46
CA LYS A 82 24.69 6.48 19.36
C LYS A 82 25.97 6.24 18.53
N PRO A 83 27.03 7.03 18.73
CA PRO A 83 28.26 6.99 17.91
C PRO A 83 29.09 5.69 18.02
N LYS A 84 28.72 4.73 18.89
CA LYS A 84 29.45 3.46 19.11
C LYS A 84 28.51 2.26 19.33
N ALA A 85 27.34 2.22 18.69
CA ALA A 85 26.48 1.03 18.80
C ALA A 85 27.20 -0.18 18.18
N GLY A 86 27.40 -1.25 18.97
CA GLY A 86 27.89 -2.55 18.49
C GLY A 86 26.89 -3.23 17.54
N PRO A 87 27.13 -4.51 17.15
CA PRO A 87 26.18 -5.25 16.31
C PRO A 87 24.79 -5.25 16.97
N LYS A 88 23.80 -4.81 16.19
CA LYS A 88 22.46 -4.49 16.69
C LYS A 88 21.57 -5.71 16.69
N PRO A 89 20.78 -5.96 17.75
CA PRO A 89 19.69 -6.93 17.67
C PRO A 89 18.57 -6.35 16.80
N GLY A 90 18.43 -6.89 15.58
CA GLY A 90 17.33 -6.61 14.65
C GLY A 90 17.51 -5.38 13.75
N SER A 91 17.17 -5.53 12.48
CA SER A 91 17.01 -4.46 11.50
C SER A 91 15.60 -3.83 11.58
N ALA A 92 15.38 -2.69 10.93
CA ALA A 92 14.03 -2.12 10.84
C ALA A 92 13.10 -3.08 10.08
N GLU A 93 13.65 -3.76 9.08
CA GLU A 93 13.03 -4.80 8.29
C GLU A 93 12.57 -5.98 9.16
N ASP A 94 13.39 -6.44 10.12
CA ASP A 94 13.03 -7.51 11.06
C ASP A 94 11.87 -7.11 11.97
N ILE A 95 11.87 -5.87 12.48
CA ILE A 95 10.79 -5.32 13.31
C ILE A 95 9.48 -5.30 12.52
N MET A 96 9.55 -4.91 11.24
CA MET A 96 8.40 -4.87 10.33
C MET A 96 7.90 -6.28 9.99
N ALA A 97 8.80 -7.21 9.67
CA ALA A 97 8.47 -8.60 9.39
C ALA A 97 7.79 -9.27 10.59
N ALA A 98 8.30 -9.04 11.81
CA ALA A 98 7.69 -9.53 13.04
C ALA A 98 6.27 -8.99 13.24
N ALA A 99 6.05 -7.70 12.97
CA ALA A 99 4.73 -7.09 13.08
C ALA A 99 3.76 -7.65 12.02
N ASN A 100 4.19 -7.77 10.76
CA ASN A 100 3.39 -8.37 9.69
C ASN A 100 3.03 -9.82 9.99
N LYS A 101 3.96 -10.62 10.53
CA LYS A 101 3.69 -12.00 10.95
C LYS A 101 2.60 -12.07 12.03
N ARG A 102 2.63 -11.18 13.02
CA ARG A 102 1.59 -11.09 14.06
C ARG A 102 0.24 -10.70 13.48
N ILE A 103 0.21 -9.76 12.53
CA ILE A 103 -1.02 -9.37 11.82
C ILE A 103 -1.60 -10.56 11.05
N SER A 104 -0.78 -11.29 10.30
CA SER A 104 -1.23 -12.47 9.54
C SER A 104 -1.76 -13.59 10.42
N ALA A 105 -1.27 -13.72 11.65
CA ALA A 105 -1.81 -14.67 12.62
C ALA A 105 -3.11 -14.19 13.29
N LEU A 106 -3.32 -12.86 13.37
CA LEU A 106 -4.48 -12.25 14.01
C LEU A 106 -5.72 -12.19 13.10
N LEU A 107 -5.51 -11.94 11.81
CA LEU A 107 -6.57 -11.75 10.84
C LEU A 107 -6.96 -13.05 10.15
N SER A 108 -8.25 -13.19 9.82
CA SER A 108 -8.68 -14.23 8.89
C SER A 108 -8.10 -13.97 7.49
N ARG A 109 -8.17 -14.97 6.62
CA ARG A 109 -7.76 -14.83 5.22
C ARG A 109 -8.50 -13.69 4.52
N ASP A 110 -9.82 -13.60 4.72
CA ASP A 110 -10.65 -12.58 4.08
C ASP A 110 -10.34 -11.17 4.62
N GLN A 111 -10.11 -11.05 5.93
CA GLN A 111 -9.66 -9.80 6.54
C GLN A 111 -8.28 -9.38 6.02
N MET A 112 -7.35 -10.31 5.85
CA MET A 112 -6.04 -10.02 5.28
C MET A 112 -6.15 -9.57 3.82
N ASN A 113 -6.95 -10.29 3.01
CA ASN A 113 -7.22 -9.89 1.62
C ASN A 113 -7.79 -8.48 1.56
N ARG A 114 -8.80 -8.18 2.41
CA ARG A 114 -9.40 -6.85 2.47
C ARG A 114 -8.41 -5.78 2.92
N LEU A 115 -7.53 -6.07 3.88
CA LEU A 115 -6.48 -5.15 4.31
C LEU A 115 -5.50 -4.82 3.16
N ILE A 116 -5.14 -5.81 2.34
CA ILE A 116 -4.31 -5.61 1.14
C ILE A 116 -5.03 -4.67 0.15
N GLN A 117 -6.32 -4.91 -0.11
CA GLN A 117 -7.14 -4.06 -0.98
C GLN A 117 -7.17 -2.61 -0.49
N ILE A 118 -7.41 -2.38 0.81
CA ILE A 118 -7.37 -1.05 1.43
C ILE A 118 -5.99 -0.41 1.23
N GLY A 119 -4.92 -1.19 1.40
CA GLY A 119 -3.54 -0.74 1.13
C GLY A 119 -3.36 -0.27 -0.31
N TRP A 120 -3.91 -0.99 -1.29
CA TRP A 120 -3.89 -0.57 -2.70
C TRP A 120 -4.77 0.65 -2.96
N GLN A 121 -5.92 0.80 -2.30
CA GLN A 121 -6.76 1.99 -2.40
C GLN A 121 -6.04 3.25 -1.92
N ILE A 122 -5.35 3.17 -0.77
CA ILE A 122 -4.70 4.33 -0.15
C ILE A 122 -3.43 4.74 -0.92
N ARG A 123 -2.65 3.76 -1.40
CA ARG A 123 -1.44 4.00 -2.20
C ARG A 123 -1.74 4.37 -3.65
N ASP A 124 -2.89 3.94 -4.18
CA ASP A 124 -3.36 4.21 -5.54
C ASP A 124 -2.27 3.92 -6.59
N GLY A 125 -1.81 4.90 -7.38
CA GLY A 125 -0.75 4.66 -8.37
C GLY A 125 0.56 4.13 -7.79
N GLU A 126 0.90 4.46 -6.52
CA GLU A 126 2.07 3.92 -5.84
C GLU A 126 1.95 2.42 -5.53
N ALA A 127 0.73 1.87 -5.51
CA ALA A 127 0.53 0.43 -5.31
C ALA A 127 1.16 -0.40 -6.44
N LEU A 128 1.33 0.16 -7.64
CA LEU A 128 1.88 -0.56 -8.79
C LEU A 128 3.33 -1.01 -8.62
N PHE A 129 4.05 -0.49 -7.61
CA PHE A 129 5.39 -0.95 -7.25
C PHE A 129 5.37 -2.25 -6.42
N ASP A 130 4.21 -2.65 -5.92
CA ASP A 130 4.03 -3.93 -5.23
C ASP A 130 4.16 -5.08 -6.22
N GLU A 131 5.09 -6.01 -5.95
CA GLU A 131 5.42 -7.08 -6.90
C GLU A 131 4.28 -8.10 -7.06
N ASP A 132 3.51 -8.36 -6.00
CA ASP A 132 2.36 -9.27 -6.08
C ASP A 132 1.24 -8.63 -6.91
N LEU A 133 0.95 -7.35 -6.69
CA LEU A 133 -0.01 -6.63 -7.54
C LEU A 133 0.48 -6.56 -8.99
N ALA A 134 1.75 -6.25 -9.22
CA ALA A 134 2.33 -6.17 -10.56
C ALA A 134 2.25 -7.53 -11.29
N ARG A 135 2.45 -8.64 -10.56
CA ARG A 135 2.29 -10.01 -11.07
C ARG A 135 0.83 -10.30 -11.44
N VAL A 136 -0.12 -9.98 -10.55
CA VAL A 136 -1.57 -10.18 -10.82
C VAL A 136 -2.05 -9.33 -11.99
N LEU A 137 -1.53 -8.11 -12.15
CA LEU A 137 -1.82 -7.23 -13.30
C LEU A 137 -1.11 -7.68 -14.58
N GLY A 138 -0.23 -8.68 -14.53
CA GLY A 138 0.56 -9.12 -15.68
C GLY A 138 1.44 -8.01 -16.24
N MET A 139 2.05 -7.19 -15.37
CA MET A 139 2.90 -6.08 -15.82
C MET A 139 4.16 -6.60 -16.51
N THR A 140 4.35 -6.17 -17.76
CA THR A 140 5.55 -6.50 -18.57
C THR A 140 6.80 -5.81 -18.04
N GLY A 141 7.99 -6.33 -18.38
CA GLY A 141 9.27 -5.65 -18.06
C GLY A 141 9.29 -4.19 -18.55
N ARG A 142 8.84 -3.94 -19.79
CA ARG A 142 8.72 -2.57 -20.34
C ARG A 142 7.75 -1.68 -19.54
N GLN A 143 6.73 -2.24 -18.92
CA GLN A 143 5.85 -1.48 -18.02
C GLN A 143 6.54 -1.19 -16.70
N LYS A 144 7.22 -2.17 -16.09
CA LYS A 144 8.00 -1.96 -14.86
C LYS A 144 9.08 -0.89 -15.06
N ASP A 145 9.78 -0.88 -16.20
CA ASP A 145 10.75 0.16 -16.54
C ASP A 145 10.13 1.56 -16.64
N ARG A 146 8.96 1.66 -17.30
CA ARG A 146 8.22 2.92 -17.39
C ARG A 146 7.70 3.38 -16.03
N LEU A 147 7.26 2.45 -15.19
CA LEU A 147 6.83 2.73 -13.83
C LEU A 147 7.99 3.26 -12.98
N SER A 148 9.17 2.64 -13.07
CA SER A 148 10.38 3.11 -12.38
C SER A 148 10.75 4.54 -12.78
N LYS A 149 10.84 4.82 -14.09
CA LYS A 149 11.11 6.18 -14.61
C LYS A 149 10.06 7.20 -14.18
N ALA A 150 8.79 6.80 -14.14
CA ALA A 150 7.72 7.66 -13.62
C ALA A 150 7.89 7.92 -12.11
N GLY A 151 8.29 6.91 -11.34
CA GLY A 151 8.61 7.02 -9.91
C GLY A 151 9.78 7.96 -9.63
N GLU A 152 10.88 7.85 -10.38
CA GLU A 152 12.02 8.77 -10.29
C GLU A 152 11.61 10.22 -10.54
N LYS A 153 10.82 10.45 -11.60
CA LYS A 153 10.28 11.78 -11.92
C LYS A 153 9.38 12.30 -10.80
N ASN A 154 8.47 11.48 -10.27
CA ASN A 154 7.63 11.84 -9.12
C ASN A 154 8.49 12.21 -7.90
N GLN A 155 9.57 11.49 -7.65
CA GLN A 155 10.48 11.74 -6.53
C GLN A 155 11.24 13.07 -6.71
N ALA A 156 11.68 13.39 -7.94
CA ALA A 156 12.34 14.66 -8.24
C ALA A 156 11.37 15.85 -8.07
N GLU A 157 10.15 15.74 -8.62
CA GLU A 157 9.10 16.75 -8.46
C GLU A 157 8.72 16.96 -6.99
N ARG A 158 8.59 15.87 -6.22
CA ARG A 158 8.33 15.92 -4.77
C ARG A 158 9.47 16.58 -4.00
N ARG A 159 10.73 16.32 -4.35
CA ARG A 159 11.89 16.99 -3.75
C ARG A 159 11.84 18.49 -4.01
N ALA A 160 11.64 18.90 -5.26
CA ALA A 160 11.50 20.31 -5.62
C ALA A 160 10.32 20.99 -4.90
N LEU A 161 9.20 20.29 -4.72
CA LEU A 161 8.06 20.77 -3.95
C LEU A 161 8.43 20.98 -2.48
N MET A 162 9.08 20.00 -1.85
CA MET A 162 9.51 20.09 -0.45
C MET A 162 10.52 21.22 -0.22
N ASP A 163 11.43 21.46 -1.18
CA ASP A 163 12.38 22.58 -1.09
C ASP A 163 11.66 23.93 -1.17
N LYS A 164 10.64 24.07 -2.03
CA LYS A 164 9.77 25.26 -2.03
C LYS A 164 9.02 25.43 -0.71
N MET A 165 8.58 24.33 -0.11
CA MET A 165 7.85 24.35 1.16
C MET A 165 8.70 24.76 2.36
N LYS A 166 10.04 24.58 2.34
CA LYS A 166 10.91 25.02 3.45
C LYS A 166 10.82 26.52 3.72
N GLY A 167 10.52 27.32 2.69
CA GLY A 167 10.30 28.75 2.82
C GLY A 167 8.88 29.13 3.25
N LEU A 168 7.94 28.18 3.24
CA LEU A 168 6.54 28.42 3.56
C LEU A 168 6.27 28.02 5.01
N ARG A 169 5.81 28.98 5.82
CA ARG A 169 5.31 28.70 7.17
C ARG A 169 3.85 28.26 7.09
N PHE A 170 3.62 26.98 6.86
CA PHE A 170 2.29 26.40 7.04
C PHE A 170 1.93 26.43 8.52
N ARG A 171 0.84 27.12 8.89
CA ARG A 171 0.36 27.18 10.27
C ARG A 171 -0.53 25.98 10.64
N ALA A 172 -1.10 25.33 9.63
CA ALA A 172 -2.06 24.24 9.77
C ALA A 172 -1.66 23.07 8.87
N GLU A 173 -1.94 21.86 9.32
CA GLU A 173 -1.66 20.63 8.57
C GLU A 173 -2.52 20.55 7.31
N GLU A 174 -3.75 21.03 7.38
CA GLU A 174 -4.72 21.07 6.29
C GLU A 174 -4.20 21.90 5.11
N ALA A 175 -3.63 23.08 5.40
CA ALA A 175 -3.03 23.94 4.38
C ALA A 175 -1.83 23.25 3.70
N ARG A 176 -1.06 22.46 4.46
CA ARG A 176 0.04 21.66 3.91
C ARG A 176 -0.49 20.56 2.99
N GLN A 177 -1.56 19.87 3.38
CA GLN A 177 -2.19 18.83 2.59
C GLN A 177 -2.79 19.35 1.29
N GLU A 178 -3.52 20.48 1.35
CA GLU A 178 -4.09 21.15 0.19
C GLU A 178 -3.00 21.55 -0.80
N TYR A 179 -1.89 22.11 -0.31
CA TYR A 179 -0.74 22.46 -1.15
C TYR A 179 -0.10 21.23 -1.83
N MET A 180 -0.04 20.09 -1.15
CA MET A 180 0.54 18.86 -1.68
C MET A 180 -0.40 18.07 -2.60
N ALA A 181 -1.71 18.25 -2.47
CA ALA A 181 -2.71 17.43 -3.16
C ALA A 181 -2.58 17.43 -4.70
N PRO A 182 -2.37 18.58 -5.38
CA PRO A 182 -2.18 18.60 -6.83
C PRO A 182 -0.94 17.81 -7.28
N GLY A 183 0.17 17.94 -6.55
CA GLY A 183 1.41 17.20 -6.82
C GLY A 183 1.22 15.70 -6.68
N LYS A 184 0.51 15.27 -5.62
CA LYS A 184 0.14 13.86 -5.41
C LYS A 184 -0.76 13.34 -6.52
N ALA A 185 -1.80 14.09 -6.92
CA ALA A 185 -2.70 13.70 -7.99
C ALA A 185 -1.98 13.56 -9.36
N ALA A 186 -1.09 14.50 -9.69
CA ALA A 186 -0.29 14.44 -10.90
C ALA A 186 0.67 13.24 -10.90
N ALA A 187 1.32 12.96 -9.76
CA ALA A 187 2.17 11.80 -9.57
C ALA A 187 1.40 10.48 -9.78
N ASN A 188 0.23 10.33 -9.15
CA ASN A 188 -0.62 9.14 -9.31
C ASN A 188 -1.10 8.97 -10.75
N LYS A 189 -1.56 10.04 -11.41
CA LYS A 189 -1.98 10.01 -12.82
C LYS A 189 -0.85 9.49 -13.72
N ARG A 190 0.39 9.89 -13.46
CA ARG A 190 1.57 9.46 -14.22
C ARG A 190 1.86 7.95 -14.04
N LEU A 191 1.75 7.44 -12.81
CA LEU A 191 1.95 6.01 -12.53
C LEU A 191 0.86 5.16 -13.19
N LEU A 192 -0.41 5.56 -13.05
CA LEU A 192 -1.55 4.82 -13.63
C LEU A 192 -1.55 4.83 -15.17
N ALA A 193 -0.90 5.80 -15.81
CA ALA A 193 -0.76 5.84 -17.27
C ALA A 193 0.14 4.73 -17.84
N VAL A 194 0.89 4.01 -17.01
CA VAL A 194 1.71 2.87 -17.43
C VAL A 194 0.85 1.64 -17.74
N LEU A 195 -0.32 1.54 -17.12
CA LEU A 195 -1.25 0.43 -17.30
C LEU A 195 -1.99 0.52 -18.63
N SER A 196 -2.23 -0.64 -19.24
CA SER A 196 -3.16 -0.76 -20.37
C SER A 196 -4.60 -0.45 -19.93
N PRO A 197 -5.54 -0.18 -20.85
CA PRO A 197 -6.95 -0.04 -20.51
C PRO A 197 -7.50 -1.24 -19.72
N ALA A 198 -7.19 -2.47 -20.14
CA ALA A 198 -7.63 -3.69 -19.46
C ALA A 198 -7.05 -3.81 -18.04
N GLN A 199 -5.75 -3.50 -17.87
CA GLN A 199 -5.11 -3.50 -16.55
C GLN A 199 -5.69 -2.43 -15.61
N ARG A 200 -6.12 -1.27 -16.12
CA ARG A 200 -6.80 -0.25 -15.30
C ARG A 200 -8.15 -0.74 -14.80
N VAL A 201 -8.91 -1.46 -15.63
CA VAL A 201 -10.17 -2.09 -15.21
C VAL A 201 -9.89 -3.14 -14.14
N LEU A 202 -8.92 -4.04 -14.37
CA LEU A 202 -8.54 -5.06 -13.39
C LEU A 202 -8.04 -4.43 -12.08
N PHE A 203 -7.21 -3.40 -12.14
CA PHE A 203 -6.73 -2.70 -10.95
C PHE A 203 -7.88 -2.05 -10.14
N ALA A 204 -8.89 -1.50 -10.82
CA ALA A 204 -10.08 -0.98 -10.16
C ALA A 204 -10.85 -2.08 -9.41
N VAL A 205 -11.00 -3.27 -10.01
CA VAL A 205 -11.62 -4.44 -9.37
C VAL A 205 -10.79 -4.93 -8.18
N LEU A 206 -9.47 -5.06 -8.35
CA LEU A 206 -8.56 -5.53 -7.30
C LEU A 206 -8.53 -4.63 -6.08
N LYS A 207 -8.80 -3.33 -6.23
CA LYS A 207 -8.92 -2.40 -5.11
C LYS A 207 -10.15 -2.68 -4.24
N GLY A 208 -11.15 -3.41 -4.72
CA GLY A 208 -12.40 -3.67 -3.99
C GLY A 208 -13.20 -2.39 -3.71
N ASP A 209 -14.21 -2.52 -2.85
CA ASP A 209 -15.11 -1.41 -2.51
C ASP A 209 -14.39 -0.29 -1.77
N PRO A 210 -14.62 0.99 -2.07
CA PRO A 210 -14.01 2.10 -1.36
C PRO A 210 -14.26 2.03 0.15
N ILE A 211 -13.23 2.22 0.96
CA ILE A 211 -13.41 2.42 2.40
C ILE A 211 -14.28 3.66 2.66
N GLU A 212 -15.23 3.57 3.59
CA GLU A 212 -16.09 4.69 3.95
C GLU A 212 -15.28 5.90 4.41
N ARG A 213 -15.59 7.06 3.80
CA ARG A 213 -14.86 8.32 4.03
C ARG A 213 -15.17 8.98 5.35
#